data_AF-A0A538S2P1-F1
#
_entry.id   AF-A0A538S2P1-F1
#
_cell.length_a   1.000
_cell.length_b   1.000
_cell.length_c   1.000
_cell.angle_alpha   90.00
_cell.angle_beta   90.00
_cell.angle_gamma   90.00
#
_symmetry.space_group_name_H-M   'P 1'
#
loop_
_entity.id
_entity.type
_entity.pdbx_description
1 polymer ?
#
loop_
_entity_poly.entity_id
_entity_poly.type
_entity_poly.pdbx_seq_one_letter_code
_entity_poly.pdbx_strand_id
1 'polypeptide(L)'
;MPKQLGPIEITCDAPIYPIVQSCEKLGMHAPADVRWSRMSHFLNGRGGGWRELLRRKPWELLFEMRSLEEKRCFCAEHLPSLSLYTFTFSTGKEVSYFLGQCQRCQTVFWEEA
;
A
#
# COMPACT_ATOMS: atom_id res chain seq x y z
N MET A 1 -3.53 -26.34 -30.47
CA MET A 1 -3.32 -24.93 -30.84
C MET A 1 -3.14 -24.13 -29.55
N PRO A 2 -1.97 -23.56 -29.27
CA PRO A 2 -1.81 -22.70 -28.11
C PRO A 2 -2.64 -21.43 -28.35
N LYS A 3 -3.65 -21.21 -27.52
CA LYS A 3 -4.39 -19.94 -27.49
C LYS A 3 -3.36 -18.85 -27.17
N GLN A 4 -3.14 -17.92 -28.09
CA GLN A 4 -2.30 -16.75 -27.82
C GLN A 4 -2.91 -16.01 -26.63
N LEU A 5 -2.23 -16.08 -25.48
CA LEU A 5 -2.50 -15.17 -24.38
C LEU A 5 -2.21 -13.78 -24.95
N GLY A 6 -3.21 -12.90 -24.89
CA GLY A 6 -3.04 -11.50 -25.29
C GLY A 6 -1.90 -10.82 -24.50
N PRO A 7 -1.57 -9.57 -24.81
CA PRO A 7 -0.51 -8.85 -24.10
C PRO A 7 -0.77 -8.90 -22.58
N ILE A 8 0.22 -9.42 -21.85
CA ILE A 8 0.18 -9.48 -20.38
C ILE A 8 0.69 -8.14 -19.87
N GLU A 9 -0.20 -7.37 -19.24
CA GLU A 9 0.18 -6.16 -18.52
C GLU A 9 0.75 -6.56 -17.15
N ILE A 10 2.00 -6.19 -16.89
CA ILE A 10 2.67 -6.43 -15.62
C ILE A 10 2.67 -5.12 -14.84
N THR A 11 1.87 -5.05 -13.77
CA THR A 11 1.85 -3.90 -12.86
C THR A 11 2.67 -4.20 -11.62
N CYS A 12 3.52 -3.26 -11.22
CA CYS A 12 4.21 -3.32 -9.94
C CYS A 12 3.41 -2.52 -8.91
N ASP A 13 3.00 -3.18 -7.83
CA ASP A 13 2.28 -2.55 -6.72
C ASP A 13 3.21 -1.83 -5.74
N ALA A 14 4.53 -1.87 -5.91
CA ALA A 14 5.46 -1.13 -5.06
C ALA A 14 5.62 0.31 -5.55
N PRO A 15 5.81 1.29 -4.64
CA PRO A 15 6.31 2.62 -5.00
C PRO A 15 7.68 2.53 -5.69
N ILE A 16 8.13 3.65 -6.26
CA ILE A 16 9.46 3.70 -6.87
C ILE A 16 10.55 3.33 -5.86
N TYR A 17 11.59 2.65 -6.35
CA TYR A 17 12.62 2.04 -5.51
C TYR A 17 13.26 2.96 -4.45
N PRO A 18 13.54 4.27 -4.70
CA PRO A 18 14.07 5.15 -3.66
C PRO A 18 13.17 5.28 -2.43
N ILE A 19 11.85 5.20 -2.60
CA ILE A 19 10.89 5.20 -1.49
C ILE A 19 10.98 3.87 -0.74
N VAL A 20 10.95 2.75 -1.47
CA VAL A 20 11.08 1.39 -0.90
C VAL A 20 12.36 1.27 -0.07
N GLN A 21 13.50 1.70 -0.62
CA GLN A 21 14.79 1.68 0.07
C GLN A 21 14.80 2.59 1.30
N SER A 22 14.17 3.76 1.21
CA SER A 22 14.12 4.69 2.35
C SER A 22 13.28 4.17 3.51
N CYS A 23 12.36 3.22 3.27
CA CYS A 23 11.53 2.64 4.31
C CYS A 23 12.31 1.81 5.34
N GLU A 24 13.51 1.31 5.00
CA GLU A 24 14.41 0.69 6.00
C GLU A 24 14.75 1.67 7.13
N LYS A 25 15.01 2.93 6.76
CA LYS A 25 15.32 4.01 7.70
C LYS A 25 14.11 4.43 8.55
N LEU A 26 12.89 4.07 8.10
CA LEU A 26 11.65 4.27 8.84
C LEU A 26 11.35 3.08 9.79
N GLY A 27 12.23 2.09 9.87
CA GLY A 27 12.10 0.93 10.74
C GLY A 27 11.34 -0.24 10.10
N MET A 28 11.07 -0.22 8.80
CA MET A 28 10.51 -1.38 8.10
C MET A 28 11.58 -2.43 7.87
N HIS A 29 11.23 -3.69 8.07
CA HIS A 29 12.14 -4.82 7.92
C HIS A 29 12.16 -5.32 6.46
N ALA A 30 13.33 -5.28 5.83
CA ALA A 30 13.59 -5.78 4.47
C ALA A 30 12.53 -5.35 3.43
N PRO A 31 12.20 -4.05 3.29
CA PRO A 31 11.14 -3.56 2.41
C PRO A 31 11.39 -3.90 0.93
N ALA A 32 12.64 -4.15 0.51
CA ALA A 32 12.94 -4.60 -0.85
C ALA A 32 12.57 -6.07 -1.12
N ASP A 33 12.48 -6.90 -0.07
CA ASP A 33 12.32 -8.36 -0.17
C ASP A 33 10.93 -8.86 0.24
N VAL A 34 9.97 -7.94 0.38
CA VAL A 34 8.62 -8.23 0.88
C VAL A 34 7.56 -7.79 -0.13
N ARG A 35 6.37 -8.37 -0.01
CA ARG A 35 5.22 -7.93 -0.81
C ARG A 35 4.86 -6.49 -0.45
N TRP A 36 4.66 -5.66 -1.48
CA TRP A 36 3.97 -4.39 -1.39
C TRP A 36 2.53 -4.55 -1.86
N SER A 37 1.60 -3.90 -1.15
CA SER A 37 0.18 -3.96 -1.48
C SER A 37 -0.42 -2.58 -1.33
N ARG A 38 -0.87 -2.00 -2.46
CA ARG A 38 -1.62 -0.75 -2.42
C ARG A 38 -2.98 -1.00 -1.75
N MET A 39 -3.38 -0.15 -0.81
CA MET A 39 -4.60 -0.35 -0.03
C MET A 39 -5.85 -0.35 -0.92
N SER A 40 -5.96 0.61 -1.83
CA SER A 40 -7.04 0.63 -2.83
C SER A 40 -7.13 -0.67 -3.64
N HIS A 41 -6.01 -1.26 -4.07
CA HIS A 41 -6.00 -2.54 -4.80
C HIS A 41 -6.43 -3.71 -3.91
N PHE A 42 -5.84 -3.80 -2.72
CA PHE A 42 -6.12 -4.85 -1.73
C PHE A 42 -7.61 -4.93 -1.39
N LEU A 43 -8.28 -3.79 -1.31
CA LEU A 43 -9.65 -3.69 -0.84
C LEU A 43 -10.67 -3.84 -1.95
N ASN A 44 -10.39 -3.32 -3.13
CA ASN A 44 -11.19 -3.57 -4.34
C ASN A 44 -11.22 -5.08 -4.67
N GLY A 45 -10.11 -5.79 -4.50
CA GLY A 45 -10.04 -7.24 -4.72
C GLY A 45 -10.87 -8.09 -3.75
N ARG A 46 -11.35 -7.51 -2.64
CA ARG A 46 -12.17 -8.20 -1.62
C ARG A 46 -13.67 -7.84 -1.69
N GLY A 47 -14.10 -7.19 -2.76
CA GLY A 47 -15.52 -6.88 -2.99
C GLY A 47 -16.08 -5.72 -2.15
N GLY A 48 -15.22 -4.93 -1.49
CA GLY A 48 -15.63 -3.72 -0.78
C GLY A 48 -15.58 -2.51 -1.72
N GLY A 49 -16.65 -1.70 -1.76
CA GLY A 49 -16.81 -0.48 -2.57
C GLY A 49 -15.84 0.67 -2.23
N TRP A 50 -14.54 0.42 -2.35
CA TRP A 50 -13.50 1.42 -2.11
C TRP A 50 -13.46 2.50 -3.18
N ARG A 51 -13.95 2.20 -4.39
CA ARG A 51 -14.13 3.20 -5.45
C ARG A 51 -15.13 4.31 -5.07
N GLU A 52 -16.17 4.02 -4.29
CA GLU A 52 -17.07 5.06 -3.76
C GLU A 52 -16.39 5.91 -2.65
N LEU A 53 -15.50 5.30 -1.86
CA LEU A 53 -14.78 5.97 -0.77
C LEU A 53 -13.62 6.85 -1.25
N LEU A 54 -12.92 6.44 -2.31
CA LEU A 54 -11.83 7.21 -2.93
C LEU A 54 -12.32 8.47 -3.67
N ARG A 55 -13.63 8.65 -3.86
CA ARG A 55 -14.22 9.93 -4.30
C ARG A 55 -14.29 10.98 -3.18
N ARG A 56 -14.00 10.60 -1.93
CA ARG A 56 -14.02 11.48 -0.77
C ARG A 56 -12.62 11.99 -0.46
N LYS A 57 -12.57 13.14 0.23
CA LYS A 57 -11.33 13.89 0.47
C LYS A 57 -10.31 13.03 1.26
N PRO A 58 -8.99 13.21 1.03
CA PRO A 58 -7.95 12.40 1.67
C PRO A 58 -8.01 12.33 3.21
N TRP A 59 -8.56 13.36 3.87
CA TRP A 59 -8.72 13.39 5.31
C TRP A 59 -9.88 12.53 5.85
N GLU A 60 -10.86 12.15 5.01
CA GLU A 60 -11.95 11.24 5.40
C GLU A 60 -11.45 9.78 5.47
N LEU A 61 -10.39 9.44 4.72
CA LEU A 61 -9.70 8.14 4.81
C LEU A 61 -8.99 7.95 6.16
N LEU A 62 -8.51 9.04 6.79
CA LEU A 62 -7.89 9.00 8.12
C LEU A 62 -8.88 8.61 9.23
N PHE A 63 -10.15 9.00 9.13
CA PHE A 63 -11.18 8.67 10.13
C PHE A 63 -11.73 7.24 9.97
N GLU A 64 -11.83 6.73 8.74
CA GLU A 64 -12.30 5.36 8.48
C GLU A 64 -11.21 4.29 8.58
N MET A 65 -9.94 4.65 8.77
CA MET A 65 -8.89 3.70 9.14
C MET A 65 -9.20 2.92 10.43
N ARG A 66 -10.04 3.45 11.33
CA ARG A 66 -10.56 2.69 12.49
C ARG A 66 -11.50 1.54 12.07
N SER A 67 -12.23 1.68 10.96
CA SER A 67 -13.09 0.60 10.42
C SER A 67 -12.30 -0.49 9.69
N LEU A 68 -11.01 -0.25 9.39
CA LEU A 68 -10.11 -1.26 8.85
C LEU A 68 -9.64 -2.28 9.89
N GLU A 69 -9.94 -2.08 11.18
CA GLU A 69 -9.59 -3.04 12.26
C GLU A 69 -10.19 -4.44 12.01
N GLU A 70 -11.30 -4.53 11.26
CA GLU A 70 -11.90 -5.81 10.86
C GLU A 70 -11.20 -6.47 9.65
N LYS A 71 -10.31 -5.76 8.95
CA LYS A 71 -9.65 -6.30 7.76
C LYS A 71 -8.33 -6.95 8.14
N ARG A 72 -8.25 -8.23 7.78
CA ARG A 72 -7.07 -9.07 7.99
C ARG A 72 -6.10 -8.98 6.82
N CYS A 73 -4.81 -8.95 7.12
CA CYS A 73 -3.70 -9.13 6.19
C CYS A 73 -3.83 -10.44 5.38
N PHE A 74 -2.99 -10.62 4.36
CA PHE A 74 -2.87 -11.88 3.62
C PHE A 74 -2.50 -13.08 4.51
N CYS A 75 -1.76 -12.85 5.60
CA CYS A 75 -1.43 -13.88 6.59
C CYS A 75 -2.53 -14.10 7.66
N ALA A 76 -3.71 -13.51 7.46
CA ALA A 76 -4.85 -13.51 8.37
C ALA A 76 -4.66 -12.73 9.70
N GLU A 77 -3.50 -12.12 9.93
CA GLU A 77 -3.27 -11.20 11.06
C GLU A 77 -4.03 -9.88 10.87
N HIS A 78 -4.18 -9.07 11.92
CA HIS A 78 -4.68 -7.69 11.77
C HIS A 78 -3.81 -6.88 10.79
N LEU A 79 -4.45 -6.01 9.99
CA LEU A 79 -3.71 -5.06 9.18
C LEU A 79 -2.86 -4.14 10.07
N PRO A 80 -1.67 -3.73 9.60
CA PRO A 80 -0.87 -2.77 10.32
C PRO A 80 -1.55 -1.39 10.33
N SER A 81 -1.32 -0.62 11.40
CA SER A 81 -1.59 0.81 11.38
C SER A 81 -0.72 1.49 10.32
N LEU A 82 -1.31 2.36 9.50
CA LEU A 82 -0.55 3.18 8.56
C LEU A 82 -0.22 4.53 9.19
N SER A 83 1.00 5.00 8.99
CA SER A 83 1.45 6.33 9.39
C SER A 83 1.75 7.17 8.15
N LEU A 84 1.52 8.47 8.24
CA LEU A 84 1.81 9.42 7.16
C LEU A 84 3.31 9.73 7.15
N TYR A 85 3.96 9.51 6.01
CA TYR A 85 5.34 9.88 5.75
C TYR A 85 5.42 10.75 4.51
N THR A 86 6.14 11.85 4.61
CA THR A 86 6.47 12.72 3.47
C THR A 86 7.93 12.50 3.09
N PHE A 87 8.16 12.22 1.81
CA PHE A 87 9.48 12.06 1.23
C PHE A 87 9.76 13.22 0.30
N THR A 88 10.95 13.80 0.43
CA THR A 88 11.44 14.86 -0.45
C THR A 88 12.49 14.27 -1.38
N PHE A 89 12.26 14.33 -2.69
CA PHE A 89 13.23 13.93 -3.70
C PHE A 89 14.33 14.97 -3.85
N SER A 90 15.46 14.58 -4.48
CA SER A 90 16.56 15.50 -4.80
C SER A 90 16.14 16.67 -5.71
N THR A 91 15.02 16.54 -6.42
CA THR A 91 14.41 17.60 -7.23
C THR A 91 13.66 18.65 -6.40
N GLY A 92 13.52 18.45 -5.08
CA GLY A 92 12.67 19.24 -4.20
C GLY A 92 11.19 18.86 -4.28
N LYS A 93 10.79 17.92 -5.15
CA LYS A 93 9.42 17.41 -5.19
C LYS A 93 9.13 16.60 -3.93
N GLU A 94 7.99 16.85 -3.31
CA GLU A 94 7.50 16.08 -2.18
C GLU A 94 6.40 15.12 -2.61
N VAL A 95 6.38 13.96 -1.96
CA VAL A 95 5.30 12.97 -2.06
C VAL A 95 5.00 12.45 -0.67
N SER A 96 3.72 12.23 -0.40
CA SER A 96 3.25 11.74 0.90
C SER A 96 2.59 10.39 0.73
N TYR A 97 2.92 9.47 1.62
CA TYR A 97 2.38 8.12 1.64
C TYR A 97 1.88 7.76 3.03
N PHE A 98 0.77 7.05 3.08
CA PHE A 98 0.41 6.24 4.24
C PHE A 98 1.14 4.90 4.13
N LEU A 99 1.91 4.53 5.15
CA LEU A 99 2.72 3.30 5.14
C LEU A 99 2.57 2.53 6.45
N GLY A 100 2.54 1.20 6.36
CA GLY A 100 2.60 0.31 7.52
C GLY A 100 2.97 -1.11 7.14
N GLN A 101 3.70 -1.80 8.01
CA GLN A 101 4.21 -3.15 7.76
C GLN A 101 3.57 -4.17 8.71
N CYS A 102 3.04 -5.26 8.14
CA CYS A 102 2.52 -6.36 8.93
C CYS A 102 3.65 -7.03 9.71
N GLN A 103 3.53 -7.12 11.03
CA GLN A 103 4.57 -7.67 11.90
C GLN A 103 4.81 -9.17 11.71
N ARG A 104 3.83 -9.89 11.14
CA ARG A 104 3.91 -11.35 10.93
C ARG A 104 4.53 -11.73 9.59
N CYS A 105 3.96 -11.24 8.48
CA CYS A 105 4.40 -11.60 7.13
C CYS A 105 5.20 -10.51 6.42
N GLN A 106 5.48 -9.40 7.10
CA GLN A 106 6.31 -8.29 6.62
C GLN A 106 5.79 -7.56 5.37
N THR A 107 4.58 -7.89 4.90
CA THR A 107 3.93 -7.18 3.79
C THR A 107 3.76 -5.71 4.15
N VAL A 108 4.19 -4.83 3.25
CA VAL A 108 4.03 -3.39 3.37
C VAL A 108 2.73 -2.99 2.67
N PHE A 109 1.84 -2.39 3.45
CA PHE A 109 0.61 -1.78 2.96
C PHE A 109 0.84 -0.28 2.79
N TRP A 110 0.35 0.27 1.68
CA TRP A 110 0.58 1.67 1.38
C TRP A 110 -0.55 2.32 0.57
N GLU A 111 -0.61 3.65 0.61
CA GLU A 111 -1.45 4.47 -0.26
C GLU A 111 -0.84 5.86 -0.42
N GLU A 112 -1.08 6.51 -1.57
CA GLU A 112 -0.74 7.93 -1.76
C GLU A 112 -1.70 8.79 -0.91
N ALA A 113 -1.15 9.79 -0.21
CA ALA A 113 -1.93 10.72 0.61
C ALA A 113 -2.56 11.86 -0.21
#